data_AF-A0A419EB53-F1
#
_entry.id   AF-A0A419EB53-F1
#
_cell.length_a   1.000
_cell.length_b   1.000
_cell.length_c   1.000
_cell.angle_alpha   90.00
_cell.angle_beta   90.00
_cell.angle_gamma   90.00
#
_symmetry.space_group_name_H-M   'P 1'
#
loop_
_entity.id
_entity.type
_entity.pdbx_description
1 polymer ?
#
loop_
_entity_poly.entity_id
_entity_poly.type
_entity_poly.pdbx_seq_one_letter_code
_entity_poly.pdbx_strand_id
1 'polypeptide(L)'
;MIHLPMLLFWVPWALATANNGIENLCYTSPMRAIRSSEIGNYLYCRRAWWYRKTGTPSENQTELAAGTDLHRRHGRQVLASLLTRTLGLILLLAAILTLVAYLAFQWL
;
A
#
# COMPACT_ATOMS: atom_id res chain seq x y z
N MET A 1 -9.14 57.27 19.70
CA MET A 1 -7.69 57.48 19.51
C MET A 1 -6.95 56.99 20.74
N ILE A 2 -6.59 55.71 20.85
CA ILE A 2 -5.41 55.26 21.61
C ILE A 2 -4.90 53.97 20.94
N HIS A 3 -3.65 54.02 20.49
CA HIS A 3 -2.91 53.01 19.74
C HIS A 3 -2.62 51.74 20.56
N LEU A 4 -2.83 50.55 19.97
CA LEU A 4 -2.17 49.31 20.40
C LEU A 4 -0.90 49.08 19.55
N PRO A 5 0.27 48.80 20.17
CA PRO A 5 1.57 48.82 19.50
C PRO A 5 1.88 47.55 18.71
N MET A 6 2.34 47.77 17.49
CA MET A 6 2.73 46.80 16.47
C MET A 6 4.23 46.48 16.55
N LEU A 7 4.73 45.90 17.66
CA LEU A 7 6.17 45.66 17.83
C LEU A 7 6.53 44.38 18.63
N LEU A 8 6.07 43.20 18.19
CA LEU A 8 6.56 41.91 18.71
C LEU A 8 6.79 40.83 17.62
N PHE A 9 7.15 41.22 16.39
CA PHE A 9 7.45 40.28 15.29
C PHE A 9 8.78 40.56 14.59
N TRP A 10 9.85 40.78 15.35
CA TRP A 10 11.22 40.79 14.81
C TRP A 10 12.08 39.74 15.52
N VAL A 11 11.76 38.47 15.29
CA VAL A 11 12.73 37.38 15.43
C VAL A 11 13.34 37.15 14.03
N PRO A 12 14.68 37.22 13.86
CA PRO A 12 15.31 37.05 12.56
C PRO A 12 15.11 35.62 12.02
N TRP A 13 14.31 35.50 10.95
CA TRP A 13 14.12 34.27 10.17
C TRP A 13 15.42 33.72 9.54
N ALA A 14 16.52 34.48 9.59
CA ALA A 14 17.80 34.14 8.96
C ALA A 14 18.57 32.97 9.61
N LEU A 15 18.23 32.56 10.83
CA LEU A 15 18.82 31.38 11.48
C LEU A 15 18.06 30.07 11.22
N ALA A 16 16.84 30.14 10.68
CA ALA A 16 16.02 28.95 10.40
C ALA A 16 16.38 28.25 9.07
N THR A 17 17.27 28.81 8.26
CA THR A 17 17.54 28.32 6.89
C THR A 17 18.60 27.21 6.81
N ALA A 18 19.43 27.02 7.84
CA ALA A 18 20.50 26.01 7.80
C ALA A 18 20.01 24.55 7.94
N ASN A 19 18.87 24.32 8.59
CA ASN A 19 18.35 22.96 8.83
C ASN A 19 17.51 22.41 7.65
N ASN A 20 17.00 23.29 6.78
CA ASN A 20 16.16 22.92 5.64
C ASN A 20 16.92 22.16 4.54
N GLY A 21 18.26 22.23 4.52
CA GLY A 21 19.07 21.49 3.54
C GLY A 21 19.06 19.97 3.78
N ILE A 22 19.10 19.54 5.03
CA ILE A 22 19.18 18.12 5.40
C ILE A 22 17.81 17.44 5.31
N GLU A 23 16.73 18.15 5.68
CA GLU A 23 15.35 17.65 5.56
C GLU A 23 14.97 17.34 4.10
N ASN A 24 15.38 18.21 3.17
CA ASN A 24 15.09 18.05 1.74
C ASN A 24 15.93 16.95 1.05
N LEU A 25 17.10 16.58 1.60
CA LEU A 25 17.93 15.51 1.05
C LEU A 25 17.27 14.13 1.18
N CYS A 26 16.55 13.87 2.27
CA CYS A 26 15.91 12.57 2.50
C CYS A 26 14.72 12.34 1.55
N TYR A 27 13.98 13.40 1.21
CA TYR A 27 12.83 13.35 0.29
C TYR A 27 13.23 13.35 -1.20
N THR A 28 14.34 13.99 -1.54
CA THR A 28 14.84 14.08 -2.93
C THR A 28 15.69 12.87 -3.35
N SER A 29 16.15 12.07 -2.39
CA SER A 29 16.84 10.81 -2.68
C SER A 29 15.87 9.74 -3.20
N PRO A 30 16.20 9.00 -4.27
CA PRO A 30 15.36 7.91 -4.75
C PRO A 30 15.29 6.80 -3.70
N MET A 31 14.20 6.79 -2.94
CA MET A 31 13.92 5.77 -1.93
C MET A 31 13.69 4.43 -2.63
N ARG A 32 14.53 3.43 -2.32
CA ARG A 32 14.27 2.05 -2.73
C ARG A 32 12.96 1.61 -2.10
N ALA A 33 11.99 1.19 -2.92
CA ALA A 33 10.75 0.60 -2.42
C ALA A 33 11.05 -0.61 -1.52
N ILE A 34 10.54 -0.57 -0.28
CA ILE A 34 10.65 -1.66 0.68
C ILE A 34 9.55 -2.67 0.38
N ARG A 35 9.91 -3.94 0.20
CA ARG A 35 8.92 -5.01 0.00
C ARG A 35 8.22 -5.34 1.31
N SER A 36 6.93 -5.70 1.25
CA SER A 36 6.17 -6.17 2.42
C SER A 36 6.89 -7.31 3.18
N SER A 37 7.51 -8.23 2.44
CA SER A 37 8.30 -9.33 3.02
C SER A 37 9.56 -8.87 3.77
N GLU A 38 10.14 -7.70 3.42
CA GLU A 38 11.28 -7.14 4.15
C GLU A 38 10.85 -6.61 5.52
N ILE A 39 9.69 -5.96 5.60
CA ILE A 39 9.11 -5.48 6.85
C ILE A 39 8.82 -6.66 7.77
N GLY A 40 8.13 -7.69 7.26
CA GLY A 40 7.85 -8.91 8.01
C GLY A 40 9.12 -9.60 8.50
N ASN A 41 10.16 -9.67 7.66
CA ASN A 41 11.43 -10.24 8.06
C ASN A 41 12.16 -9.41 9.12
N TYR A 42 12.11 -8.08 9.04
CA TYR A 42 12.69 -7.19 10.05
C TYR A 42 11.99 -7.35 11.40
N LEU A 43 10.65 -7.39 11.40
CA LEU A 43 9.84 -7.61 12.60
C LEU A 43 10.08 -8.97 13.23
N TYR A 44 10.24 -10.02 12.41
CA TYR A 44 10.58 -11.37 12.89
C TYR A 44 11.99 -11.43 13.47
N CYS A 45 13.00 -11.01 12.69
CA CYS A 45 14.40 -10.99 13.12
C CYS A 45 15.22 -9.97 12.33
N ARG A 46 15.62 -8.89 13.02
CA ARG A 46 16.48 -7.83 12.47
C ARG A 46 17.81 -8.35 11.91
N ARG A 47 18.43 -9.34 12.55
CA ARG A 47 19.69 -9.94 12.09
C ARG A 47 19.51 -10.72 10.78
N ALA A 48 18.46 -11.55 10.69
CA ALA A 48 18.14 -12.27 9.46
C ALA A 48 17.74 -11.32 8.32
N TRP A 49 17.10 -10.19 8.64
CA TRP A 49 16.92 -9.09 7.70
C TRP A 49 18.22 -8.48 7.21
N TRP A 50 19.16 -8.18 8.10
CA TRP A 50 20.45 -7.65 7.70
C TRP A 50 21.19 -8.63 6.78
N TYR A 51 21.22 -9.91 7.12
CA TYR A 51 21.80 -10.98 6.29
C TYR A 51 21.19 -11.05 4.90
N ARG A 52 19.85 -11.03 4.78
CA ARG A 52 19.20 -10.96 3.47
C ARG A 52 19.55 -9.68 2.71
N LYS A 53 19.67 -8.54 3.40
CA LYS A 53 20.05 -7.26 2.79
C LYS A 53 21.50 -7.26 2.29
N THR A 54 22.41 -7.95 2.96
CA THR A 54 23.82 -8.10 2.56
C THR A 54 24.06 -9.25 1.58
N GLY A 55 23.01 -9.96 1.14
CA GLY A 55 23.11 -11.04 0.15
C GLY A 55 23.42 -12.43 0.72
N THR A 56 23.37 -12.61 2.05
CA THR A 56 23.54 -13.91 2.68
C THR A 56 22.27 -14.74 2.48
N PRO A 57 22.35 -15.94 1.85
CA PRO A 57 21.19 -16.78 1.64
C PRO A 57 20.64 -17.33 2.95
N SER A 58 19.35 -17.66 2.97
CA SER A 58 18.79 -18.41 4.09
C SER A 58 19.25 -19.86 4.01
N GLU A 59 19.45 -20.50 5.14
CA GLU A 59 19.60 -21.96 5.18
C GLU A 59 18.26 -22.66 4.89
N ASN A 60 17.15 -21.99 5.18
CA ASN A 60 15.80 -22.52 5.04
C ASN A 60 15.22 -22.39 3.63
N GLN A 61 15.98 -22.77 2.61
CA GLN A 61 15.60 -22.58 1.20
C GLN A 61 14.40 -23.46 0.80
N THR A 62 14.33 -24.68 1.34
CA THR A 62 13.26 -25.64 1.03
C THR A 62 11.90 -25.12 1.46
N GLU A 63 11.77 -24.67 2.71
CA GLU A 63 10.50 -24.13 3.22
C GLU A 63 10.14 -22.79 2.54
N LEU A 64 11.13 -21.96 2.19
CA LEU A 64 10.89 -20.73 1.44
C LEU A 64 10.33 -21.02 0.04
N ALA A 65 10.86 -22.04 -0.64
CA ALA A 65 10.36 -22.48 -1.94
C ALA A 65 8.94 -23.05 -1.83
N ALA A 66 8.71 -23.91 -0.84
CA ALA A 66 7.39 -24.48 -0.56
C ALA A 66 6.34 -23.39 -0.26
N GLY A 67 6.67 -22.43 0.61
CA GLY A 67 5.80 -21.29 0.92
C GLY A 67 5.53 -20.41 -0.31
N THR A 68 6.53 -20.20 -1.17
CA THR A 68 6.36 -19.46 -2.43
C THR A 68 5.41 -20.17 -3.38
N ASP A 69 5.52 -21.49 -3.52
CA ASP A 69 4.62 -22.27 -4.37
C ASP A 69 3.19 -22.27 -3.81
N LEU A 70 3.03 -22.42 -2.49
CA LEU A 70 1.74 -22.33 -1.83
C LEU A 70 1.07 -20.97 -2.08
N HIS A 71 1.81 -19.87 -1.91
CA HIS A 71 1.29 -18.52 -2.19
C HIS A 71 0.90 -18.34 -3.66
N ARG A 72 1.64 -18.92 -4.61
CA ARG A 72 1.27 -18.88 -6.04
C ARG A 72 -0.02 -19.64 -6.30
N ARG A 73 -0.18 -20.84 -5.74
CA ARG A 73 -1.41 -21.64 -5.87
C ARG A 73 -2.61 -20.91 -5.26
N HIS A 74 -2.44 -20.37 -4.06
CA HIS A 74 -3.47 -19.59 -3.39
C HIS A 74 -3.83 -18.32 -4.18
N GLY A 75 -2.84 -17.59 -4.72
CA GLY A 75 -3.09 -16.43 -5.57
C GLY A 75 -3.94 -16.74 -6.81
N ARG A 76 -3.71 -17.90 -7.43
CA ARG A 76 -4.57 -18.37 -8.54
C ARG A 76 -6.00 -18.63 -8.11
N GLN A 77 -6.20 -19.22 -6.92
CA GLN A 77 -7.53 -19.46 -6.37
C GLN A 77 -8.25 -18.14 -6.04
N VAL A 78 -7.54 -17.15 -5.50
CA VAL A 78 -8.08 -15.81 -5.23
C VAL A 78 -8.49 -15.11 -6.54
N LEU A 79 -7.68 -15.21 -7.59
CA LEU A 79 -8.05 -14.63 -8.89
C LEU A 79 -9.30 -15.31 -9.47
N ALA A 80 -9.36 -16.63 -9.39
CA ALA A 80 -10.52 -17.39 -9.86
C ALA A 80 -11.79 -17.03 -9.06
N SER A 81 -11.68 -16.86 -7.73
CA SER A 81 -12.83 -16.48 -6.89
C SER A 81 -13.30 -15.06 -7.16
N LEU A 82 -12.38 -14.13 -7.43
CA LEU A 82 -12.73 -12.77 -7.83
C LEU A 82 -13.47 -12.78 -9.18
N LEU A 83 -13.00 -13.54 -10.16
CA LEU A 83 -13.63 -13.63 -11.47
C LEU A 83 -15.02 -14.27 -11.42
N THR A 84 -15.17 -15.38 -10.69
CA THR A 84 -16.49 -16.03 -10.56
C THR A 84 -17.47 -15.16 -9.79
N ARG A 85 -17.00 -14.43 -8.76
CA ARG A 85 -17.82 -13.47 -8.03
C ARG A 85 -18.26 -12.30 -8.91
N THR A 86 -17.37 -11.72 -9.72
CA THR A 86 -17.73 -10.60 -10.61
C THR A 86 -18.70 -11.06 -11.69
N LEU A 87 -18.48 -12.23 -12.30
CA LEU A 87 -19.42 -12.83 -13.25
C LEU A 87 -20.80 -13.08 -12.63
N GLY A 88 -20.85 -13.65 -11.42
CA GLY A 88 -22.09 -13.89 -10.70
C GLY A 88 -22.87 -12.59 -10.42
N LEU A 89 -22.18 -11.51 -10.03
CA LEU A 89 -22.81 -10.20 -9.81
C LEU A 89 -23.35 -9.58 -11.11
N ILE A 90 -22.63 -9.72 -12.23
CA ILE A 90 -23.10 -9.25 -13.54
C ILE A 90 -24.36 -10.01 -13.97
N LEU A 91 -24.35 -11.33 -13.85
CA LEU A 91 -25.51 -12.17 -14.18
C LEU A 91 -26.71 -11.86 -13.29
N LEU A 92 -26.49 -11.68 -11.99
CA LEU A 92 -27.54 -11.29 -11.05
C LEU A 92 -28.15 -9.93 -11.44
N LEU A 93 -27.32 -8.94 -11.75
CA LEU A 93 -27.79 -7.63 -12.19
C LEU A 93 -28.61 -7.74 -13.49
N ALA A 94 -28.15 -8.50 -14.47
CA ALA A 94 -28.87 -8.73 -15.71
C ALA A 94 -30.23 -9.42 -15.48
N ALA A 95 -30.29 -10.41 -14.59
CA ALA A 95 -31.53 -11.08 -14.22
C ALA A 95 -32.52 -10.12 -13.55
N ILE A 96 -32.05 -9.24 -12.66
CA ILE A 96 -32.90 -8.22 -12.03
C ILE A 96 -33.43 -7.24 -13.07
N LEU A 97 -32.58 -6.71 -13.95
CA LEU A 97 -32.98 -5.74 -14.98
C LEU A 97 -33.99 -6.34 -15.96
N THR A 98 -33.78 -7.57 -16.40
CA THR A 98 -34.72 -8.27 -17.29
C THR A 98 -36.06 -8.56 -16.61
N LEU A 99 -36.04 -8.98 -15.34
CA LEU A 99 -37.26 -9.17 -14.56
C LEU A 99 -38.05 -7.86 -14.40
N VAL A 100 -37.38 -6.76 -14.05
CA VAL A 100 -38.02 -5.45 -13.92
C VAL A 100 -38.61 -5.00 -15.25
N ALA A 101 -37.87 -5.14 -16.36
CA ALA A 101 -38.37 -4.78 -17.69
C ALA A 101 -39.60 -5.61 -18.10
N TYR A 102 -39.60 -6.92 -17.81
CA TYR A 102 -40.72 -7.80 -18.07
C TYR A 102 -41.97 -7.39 -17.27
N LEU A 103 -41.81 -7.14 -15.97
CA LEU A 103 -42.92 -6.70 -15.11
C LEU A 103 -43.46 -5.33 -15.53
N ALA A 104 -42.58 -4.41 -15.92
CA ALA A 104 -42.99 -3.09 -16.44
C ALA A 104 -43.77 -3.22 -17.76
N PHE A 105 -43.36 -4.12 -18.65
CA PHE A 105 -44.06 -4.38 -19.92
C PHE A 105 -45.44 -5.01 -19.72
N GLN A 106 -45.60 -5.90 -18.73
CA GLN A 106 -46.90 -6.51 -18.40
C GLN A 106 -47.91 -5.52 -17.80
N TRP A 107 -47.42 -4.46 -17.15
CA TRP A 107 -48.25 -3.45 -16.50
C TRP A 107 -48.72 -2.31 -17.42
N LEU A 108 -48.11 -2.18 -18.61
CA LEU A 108 -48.42 -1.15 -19.61
C LEU A 108 -49.48 -1.65 -20.61
#